data_AF-A0A1S4EZ80-F1
#
_entry.id   AF-A0A1S4EZ80-F1
#
_cell.length_a   1.000
_cell.length_b   1.000
_cell.length_c   1.000
_cell.angle_alpha   90.00
_cell.angle_beta   90.00
_cell.angle_gamma   90.00
#
_symmetry.space_group_name_H-M   'P 1'
#
loop_
_entity.id
_entity.type
_entity.pdbx_description
1 polymer ?
#
loop_
_entity_poly.entity_id
_entity_poly.type
_entity_poly.pdbx_seq_one_letter_code
_entity_poly.pdbx_strand_id
1 'polypeptide(L)'
;MNNVIHSDDEVVLEQSFARNTQPVIQNGYAEGLADGRETIYQKDFDRGYRIGFTMAFKLAQYQGFAAGLLKQSDKEELARNIAQDLILRQESARAHCLLCSDKTMEQNLLDDVEASQNSHNEGILKVLEERYKIS
;
A
#
# COMPACT_ATOMS: atom_id res chain seq x y z
N MET A 1 -62.19 15.99 15.50
CA MET A 1 -61.03 16.31 14.63
C MET A 1 -60.42 17.59 15.19
N ASN A 2 -59.32 17.50 15.93
CA ASN A 2 -58.67 18.67 16.51
C ASN A 2 -57.74 19.27 15.45
N ASN A 3 -58.12 20.39 14.85
CA ASN A 3 -57.21 21.22 14.07
C ASN A 3 -56.33 21.99 15.06
N VAL A 4 -55.07 21.58 15.17
CA VAL A 4 -54.04 22.38 15.84
C VAL A 4 -53.75 23.56 14.90
N ILE A 5 -54.15 24.76 15.30
CA ILE A 5 -53.78 25.99 14.61
C ILE A 5 -52.40 26.36 15.11
N HIS A 6 -51.36 26.06 14.33
CA HIS A 6 -50.01 26.52 14.60
C HIS A 6 -49.95 28.04 14.44
N SER A 7 -49.26 28.74 15.34
CA SER A 7 -49.05 30.18 15.17
C SER A 7 -48.08 30.44 14.02
N ASP A 8 -48.19 31.59 13.36
CA ASP A 8 -47.28 31.97 12.27
C ASP A 8 -45.80 31.91 12.72
N ASP A 9 -45.52 32.23 13.99
CA ASP A 9 -44.19 32.16 14.59
C ASP A 9 -43.66 30.71 14.66
N GLU A 10 -44.53 29.74 14.95
CA GLU A 10 -44.19 28.31 15.01
C GLU A 10 -43.84 27.77 13.62
N VAL A 11 -44.60 28.17 12.60
CA VAL A 11 -44.34 27.78 11.20
C VAL A 11 -43.02 28.38 10.70
N VAL A 12 -42.76 29.66 10.99
CA VAL A 12 -41.49 30.33 10.62
C VAL A 12 -40.30 29.66 11.32
N LEU A 13 -40.46 29.25 12.58
CA LEU A 13 -39.43 28.55 13.34
C LEU A 13 -39.12 27.17 12.73
N GLU A 14 -40.14 26.37 12.43
CA GLU A 14 -39.97 25.05 11.81
C GLU A 14 -39.28 25.13 10.45
N GLN A 15 -39.71 26.06 9.60
CA GLN A 15 -39.09 26.27 8.28
C GLN A 15 -37.65 26.74 8.39
N SER A 16 -37.36 27.65 9.33
CA SER A 16 -36.01 28.14 9.58
C SER A 16 -35.11 27.03 10.11
N PHE A 17 -35.63 26.19 11.01
CA PHE A 17 -34.92 25.02 11.52
C PHE A 17 -34.64 24.02 10.40
N ALA A 18 -35.64 23.64 9.61
CA ALA A 18 -35.46 22.71 8.49
C ALA A 18 -34.43 23.25 7.47
N ARG A 19 -34.53 24.53 7.10
CA ARG A 19 -33.58 25.19 6.18
C ARG A 19 -32.15 25.17 6.68
N ASN A 20 -31.94 25.29 7.99
CA ASN A 20 -30.61 25.29 8.59
C ASN A 20 -30.08 23.86 8.82
N THR A 21 -30.95 22.92 9.20
CA THR A 21 -30.55 21.56 9.59
C THR A 21 -30.38 20.64 8.37
N GLN A 22 -31.17 20.80 7.32
CA GLN A 22 -31.13 19.92 6.16
C GLN A 22 -29.79 19.95 5.39
N PRO A 23 -29.16 21.12 5.15
CA PRO A 23 -27.82 21.17 4.57
C PRO A 23 -26.77 20.51 5.46
N VAL A 24 -26.87 20.67 6.78
CA VAL A 24 -25.94 20.04 7.74
C VAL A 24 -26.02 18.53 7.67
N ILE A 25 -27.23 17.96 7.59
CA ILE A 25 -27.44 16.51 7.44
C ILE A 25 -26.86 16.01 6.12
N GLN A 26 -27.12 16.71 5.02
CA GLN A 26 -26.62 16.32 3.70
C GLN A 26 -25.11 16.38 3.61
N ASN A 27 -24.51 17.45 4.14
CA ASN A 27 -23.06 17.61 4.18
C ASN A 27 -22.42 16.55 5.08
N GLY A 28 -22.95 16.31 6.28
CA GLY A 28 -22.43 15.29 7.18
C GLY A 28 -22.51 13.87 6.58
N TYR A 29 -23.56 13.57 5.82
CA TYR A 29 -23.65 12.30 5.09
C TYR A 29 -22.60 12.21 3.97
N ALA A 30 -22.42 13.28 3.19
CA ALA A 30 -21.44 13.32 2.11
C ALA A 30 -19.99 13.23 2.65
N GLU A 31 -19.70 13.92 3.74
CA GLU A 31 -18.43 13.84 4.48
C GLU A 31 -18.18 12.43 4.99
N GLY A 32 -19.15 11.81 5.67
CA GLY A 32 -19.01 10.43 6.15
C GLY A 32 -18.76 9.41 5.03
N LEU A 33 -19.39 9.59 3.85
CA LEU A 33 -19.09 8.77 2.68
C LEU A 33 -17.68 9.01 2.13
N ALA A 34 -17.19 10.25 2.16
CA ALA A 34 -15.85 10.58 1.73
C ALA A 34 -14.80 9.99 2.68
N ASP A 35 -14.97 10.19 3.98
CA ASP A 35 -14.10 9.64 5.03
C ASP A 35 -14.03 8.12 4.97
N GLY A 36 -15.15 7.45 4.72
CA GLY A 36 -15.20 6.00 4.55
C GLY A 36 -14.36 5.51 3.36
N ARG A 37 -14.43 6.21 2.21
CA ARG A 37 -13.61 5.87 1.04
C ARG A 37 -12.12 6.10 1.31
N GLU A 38 -11.79 7.24 1.92
CA GLU A 38 -10.40 7.58 2.25
C GLU A 38 -9.80 6.57 3.25
N THR A 39 -10.57 6.16 4.25
CA THR A 39 -10.13 5.16 5.23
C THR A 39 -9.80 3.83 4.58
N ILE A 40 -10.64 3.36 3.64
CA ILE A 40 -10.38 2.12 2.90
C ILE A 40 -9.14 2.28 2.01
N TYR A 41 -9.04 3.40 1.28
CA TYR A 41 -7.90 3.70 0.42
C TYR A 41 -6.58 3.68 1.21
N GLN A 42 -6.51 4.42 2.32
CA GLN A 42 -5.31 4.51 3.13
C GLN A 42 -4.92 3.15 3.71
N LYS A 43 -5.91 2.37 4.18
CA LYS A 43 -5.67 1.02 4.70
C LYS A 43 -5.02 0.12 3.65
N ASP A 44 -5.54 0.11 2.43
CA ASP A 44 -5.03 -0.76 1.37
C ASP A 44 -3.71 -0.24 0.77
N PHE A 45 -3.53 1.09 0.72
CA PHE A 45 -2.25 1.71 0.40
C PHE A 45 -1.17 1.29 1.41
N ASP A 46 -1.46 1.38 2.71
CA ASP A 46 -0.54 1.02 3.79
C ASP A 46 -0.13 -0.45 3.72
N ARG A 47 -1.06 -1.35 3.36
CA ARG A 47 -0.76 -2.78 3.12
C ARG A 47 0.29 -2.95 2.04
N GLY A 48 0.06 -2.36 0.86
CA GLY A 48 0.99 -2.43 -0.27
C GLY A 48 2.33 -1.77 0.04
N TYR A 49 2.31 -0.57 0.65
CA TYR A 49 3.50 0.17 1.03
C TYR A 49 4.37 -0.63 2.00
N ARG A 50 3.78 -1.23 3.04
CA ARG A 50 4.50 -2.05 4.03
C ARG A 50 5.25 -3.20 3.36
N ILE A 51 4.59 -3.94 2.46
CA ILE A 51 5.21 -5.09 1.75
C ILE A 51 6.33 -4.61 0.83
N GLY A 52 6.04 -3.62 -0.02
CA GLY A 52 7.00 -3.09 -0.98
C GLY A 52 8.23 -2.46 -0.30
N PHE A 53 8.01 -1.64 0.72
CA PHE A 53 9.09 -1.00 1.47
C PHE A 53 9.97 -2.02 2.19
N THR A 54 9.37 -3.02 2.84
CA THR A 54 10.12 -4.07 3.54
C THR A 54 11.03 -4.81 2.59
N MET A 55 10.52 -5.21 1.42
CA MET A 55 11.30 -5.92 0.41
C MET A 55 12.38 -5.02 -0.22
N ALA A 56 12.05 -3.76 -0.55
CA ALA A 56 12.99 -2.79 -1.09
C ALA A 56 14.17 -2.56 -0.13
N PHE A 57 13.87 -2.41 1.16
CA PHE A 57 14.87 -2.20 2.21
C PHE A 57 15.79 -3.42 2.35
N LYS A 58 15.23 -4.63 2.37
CA LYS A 58 16.02 -5.87 2.39
C LYS A 58 16.91 -6.01 1.15
N LEU A 59 16.37 -5.76 -0.04
CA LEU A 59 17.15 -5.79 -1.28
C LEU A 59 18.32 -4.80 -1.23
N ALA A 60 18.10 -3.59 -0.73
CA ALA A 60 19.14 -2.59 -0.55
C ALA A 60 20.24 -3.04 0.43
N GLN A 61 19.89 -3.74 1.51
CA GLN A 61 20.87 -4.34 2.43
C GLN A 61 21.78 -5.36 1.71
N TYR A 62 21.19 -6.26 0.92
CA TYR A 62 21.95 -7.23 0.14
C TYR A 62 22.82 -6.58 -0.94
N GLN A 63 22.31 -5.57 -1.64
CA GLN A 63 23.09 -4.78 -2.61
C GLN A 63 24.29 -4.10 -1.93
N GLY A 64 24.08 -3.50 -0.75
CA GLY A 64 25.14 -2.88 0.04
C GLY A 64 26.20 -3.88 0.51
N PHE A 65 25.76 -5.05 1.00
CA PHE A 65 26.66 -6.12 1.40
C PHE A 65 27.47 -6.67 0.23
N ALA A 66 26.83 -6.94 -0.90
CA ALA A 66 27.49 -7.40 -2.12
C ALA A 66 28.52 -6.36 -2.60
N ALA A 67 28.20 -5.06 -2.57
CA ALA A 67 29.15 -4.00 -2.88
C ALA A 67 30.34 -3.95 -1.91
N GLY A 68 30.11 -4.26 -0.63
CA GLY A 68 31.17 -4.41 0.37
C GLY A 68 32.11 -5.58 0.06
N LEU A 69 31.55 -6.75 -0.30
CA LEU A 69 32.32 -7.93 -0.71
C LEU A 69 33.21 -7.65 -1.92
N LEU A 70 32.69 -6.93 -2.93
CA LEU A 70 33.46 -6.55 -4.12
C LEU A 70 34.69 -5.72 -3.77
N LYS A 71 34.61 -4.83 -2.76
CA LYS A 71 35.74 -3.99 -2.34
C LYS A 71 36.83 -4.76 -1.59
N GLN A 72 36.49 -5.91 -1.01
CA GLN A 72 37.41 -6.71 -0.20
C GLN A 72 38.01 -7.91 -0.94
N SER A 73 37.51 -8.21 -2.15
CA SER A 73 37.79 -9.45 -2.87
C SER A 73 38.53 -9.19 -4.17
N ASP A 74 39.76 -9.71 -4.29
CA ASP A 74 40.48 -9.81 -5.57
C ASP A 74 39.94 -10.93 -6.48
N LYS A 75 38.85 -11.61 -6.09
CA LYS A 75 38.26 -12.72 -6.85
C LYS A 75 37.35 -12.21 -7.97
N GLU A 76 37.88 -12.19 -9.19
CA GLU A 76 37.10 -11.88 -10.41
C GLU A 76 35.81 -12.70 -10.54
N GLU A 77 35.83 -13.96 -10.11
CA GLU A 77 34.66 -14.84 -10.18
C GLU A 77 33.52 -14.35 -9.27
N LEU A 78 33.83 -13.92 -8.04
CA LEU A 78 32.84 -13.34 -7.14
C LEU A 78 32.27 -12.05 -7.73
N ALA A 79 33.13 -11.22 -8.34
CA ALA A 79 32.70 -9.99 -9.00
C ALA A 79 31.77 -10.26 -10.18
N ARG A 80 32.08 -11.25 -11.03
CA ARG A 80 31.20 -11.70 -12.11
C ARG A 80 29.86 -12.20 -11.60
N ASN A 81 29.86 -13.03 -10.55
CA ASN A 81 28.63 -13.60 -9.98
C ASN A 81 27.71 -12.52 -9.42
N ILE A 82 28.25 -11.54 -8.68
CA ILE A 82 27.47 -10.41 -8.16
C ILE A 82 26.95 -9.53 -9.31
N ALA A 83 27.79 -9.24 -10.31
CA ALA A 83 27.40 -8.42 -11.46
C ALA A 83 26.31 -9.06 -12.34
N GLN A 84 26.18 -10.39 -12.31
CA GLN A 84 25.19 -11.17 -13.04
C GLN A 84 23.97 -11.55 -12.18
N ASP A 85 23.95 -11.18 -10.90
CA ASP A 85 22.83 -11.46 -10.01
C ASP A 85 21.59 -10.65 -10.40
N LEU A 86 20.67 -11.30 -11.12
CA LEU A 86 19.43 -10.69 -11.58
C LEU A 86 18.53 -10.22 -10.43
N ILE A 87 18.63 -10.84 -9.25
CA ILE A 87 17.85 -10.44 -8.09
C ILE A 87 18.34 -9.09 -7.59
N LEU A 88 19.66 -8.93 -7.42
CA LEU A 88 20.26 -7.67 -6.96
C LEU A 88 20.22 -6.55 -8.00
N ARG A 89 20.19 -6.90 -9.30
CA ARG A 89 20.11 -5.91 -10.39
C ARG A 89 18.76 -5.26 -10.54
N GLN A 90 17.71 -5.80 -9.91
CA GLN A 90 16.40 -5.19 -9.96
C GLN A 90 16.42 -3.82 -9.27
N GLU A 91 15.77 -2.83 -9.89
CA GLU A 91 15.60 -1.53 -9.27
C GLU A 91 14.84 -1.66 -7.95
N SER A 92 15.44 -1.17 -6.87
CA SER A 92 14.87 -1.26 -5.52
C SER A 92 13.53 -0.54 -5.41
N ALA A 93 13.26 0.44 -6.30
CA ALA A 93 11.96 1.09 -6.42
C ALA A 93 10.82 0.15 -6.83
N ARG A 94 11.14 -0.98 -7.47
CA ARG A 94 10.17 -2.03 -7.85
C ARG A 94 10.23 -3.27 -6.98
N ALA A 95 11.32 -3.48 -6.25
CA ALA A 95 11.45 -4.49 -5.18
C ALA A 95 10.82 -5.87 -5.49
N HIS A 96 11.04 -6.43 -6.68
CA HIS A 96 10.45 -7.71 -7.08
C HIS A 96 8.90 -7.73 -7.06
N CYS A 97 8.26 -6.61 -7.37
CA CYS A 97 6.80 -6.50 -7.43
C CYS A 97 6.23 -7.32 -8.58
N LEU A 98 5.39 -8.30 -8.22
CA LEU A 98 4.68 -9.16 -9.16
C LEU A 98 3.67 -8.37 -9.98
N LEU A 99 2.92 -7.46 -9.35
CA LEU A 99 1.93 -6.62 -10.03
C LEU A 99 2.55 -5.69 -11.09
N CYS A 100 3.82 -5.30 -10.91
CA CYS A 100 4.57 -4.55 -11.92
C CYS A 100 4.95 -5.41 -13.13
N SER A 101 5.06 -6.73 -12.94
CA SER A 101 5.50 -7.69 -13.96
C SER A 101 4.32 -8.37 -14.65
N ASP A 102 3.24 -8.62 -13.91
CA ASP A 102 2.01 -9.25 -14.38
C ASP A 102 0.80 -8.40 -13.99
N LYS A 103 0.28 -7.68 -14.99
CA LYS A 103 -0.89 -6.83 -14.84
C LYS A 103 -2.20 -7.60 -14.73
N THR A 104 -2.22 -8.89 -15.05
CA THR A 104 -3.44 -9.71 -14.90
C THR A 104 -3.84 -9.85 -13.43
N MET A 105 -2.87 -9.71 -12.51
CA MET A 105 -3.11 -9.71 -11.06
C MET A 105 -3.99 -8.55 -10.57
N GLU A 106 -4.18 -7.49 -11.36
CA GLU A 106 -5.13 -6.40 -11.03
C GLU A 106 -6.59 -6.89 -10.96
N GLN A 107 -6.88 -8.08 -11.52
CA GLN A 107 -8.21 -8.71 -11.48
C GLN A 107 -8.43 -9.55 -10.22
N ASN A 108 -7.37 -9.82 -9.44
CA ASN A 108 -7.45 -10.65 -8.25
C ASN A 108 -7.91 -9.84 -7.04
N LEU A 109 -8.38 -10.54 -6.01
CA LEU A 109 -8.62 -9.91 -4.72
C LEU A 109 -7.29 -9.43 -4.13
N LEU A 110 -7.31 -8.28 -3.45
CA LEU A 110 -6.11 -7.69 -2.85
C LEU A 110 -5.41 -8.66 -1.89
N ASP A 111 -6.17 -9.48 -1.17
CA ASP A 111 -5.65 -10.51 -0.27
C ASP A 111 -4.83 -11.58 -1.02
N ASP A 112 -5.27 -11.98 -2.22
CA ASP A 112 -4.56 -12.96 -3.06
C ASP A 112 -3.28 -12.35 -3.66
N VAL A 113 -3.33 -11.06 -4.03
CA VAL A 113 -2.17 -10.32 -4.50
C VAL A 113 -1.13 -10.19 -3.38
N GLU A 114 -1.56 -9.85 -2.16
CA GLU A 114 -0.68 -9.77 -0.98
C GLU A 114 -0.06 -11.14 -0.67
N ALA A 115 -0.86 -12.21 -0.63
CA ALA A 115 -0.34 -13.55 -0.38
C ALA A 115 0.69 -13.98 -1.42
N SER A 116 0.41 -13.75 -2.70
CA SER A 116 1.31 -14.07 -3.81
C SER A 116 2.61 -13.25 -3.73
N GLN A 117 2.51 -11.95 -3.44
CA GLN A 117 3.68 -11.10 -3.30
C GLN A 117 4.54 -11.50 -2.10
N ASN A 118 3.93 -11.82 -0.95
CA ASN A 118 4.65 -12.26 0.23
C ASN A 118 5.39 -13.58 -0.02
N SER A 119 4.72 -14.56 -0.65
CA SER A 119 5.36 -15.84 -1.03
C SER A 119 6.53 -15.63 -1.99
N HIS A 120 6.38 -14.73 -2.97
CA HIS A 120 7.47 -14.38 -3.88
C HIS A 120 8.64 -13.72 -3.14
N ASN A 121 8.37 -12.77 -2.24
CA ASN A 121 9.39 -12.09 -1.44
C ASN A 121 10.15 -13.10 -0.56
N GLU A 122 9.46 -14.02 0.11
CA GLU A 122 10.10 -15.07 0.91
C GLU A 122 11.03 -15.94 0.05
N GLY A 123 10.59 -16.34 -1.14
CA GLY A 123 11.42 -17.09 -2.08
C GLY A 123 12.68 -16.34 -2.50
N ILE A 124 12.55 -15.05 -2.84
CA ILE A 124 13.69 -14.21 -3.21
C ILE A 124 14.66 -14.03 -2.04
N LEU A 125 14.15 -13.74 -0.83
CA LEU A 125 14.98 -13.56 0.35
C LEU A 125 15.73 -14.83 0.71
N LYS A 126 15.10 -15.99 0.62
CA LYS A 126 15.76 -17.28 0.85
C LYS A 126 16.93 -17.51 -0.13
N VAL A 127 16.74 -17.20 -1.41
CA VAL A 127 17.81 -17.31 -2.43
C VAL A 127 18.97 -16.37 -2.10
N LEU A 128 18.67 -15.14 -1.64
CA LEU A 128 19.69 -14.17 -1.25
C LEU A 128 20.43 -14.60 0.03
N GLU A 129 19.73 -15.13 1.03
CA GLU A 129 20.33 -15.68 2.26
C GLU A 129 21.29 -16.82 1.95
N GLU A 130 20.89 -17.79 1.12
CA GLU A 130 21.73 -18.91 0.72
C GLU A 130 22.99 -18.45 -0.04
N ARG A 131 22.83 -17.43 -0.90
CA ARG A 131 23.90 -16.91 -1.77
C ARG A 131 24.91 -16.05 -1.01
N TYR A 132 24.44 -15.19 -0.11
CA TYR A 132 25.26 -14.18 0.56
C TYR A 132 25.54 -14.48 2.03
N LYS A 133 24.86 -15.47 2.62
CA LYS A 133 25.04 -15.94 4.01
C LYS A 133 24.95 -14.81 5.04
N ILE A 134 24.09 -13.84 4.80
CA ILE A 134 23.79 -12.76 5.75
C ILE A 134 22.74 -13.30 6.73
N SER A 135 23.06 -13.34 8.03
CA SER A 135 22.11 -13.59 9.11
C SER A 135 21.64 -12.29 9.76
#